data_AF-A0A1Q6ZYW6-F1
#
_entry.id   AF-A0A1Q6ZYW6-F1
#
_cell.length_a   1.000
_cell.length_b   1.000
_cell.length_c   1.000
_cell.angle_alpha   90.00
_cell.angle_beta   90.00
_cell.angle_gamma   90.00
#
_symmetry.space_group_name_H-M   'P 1'
#
loop_
_entity.id
_entity.type
_entity.pdbx_description
1 polymer ?
#
loop_
_entity_poly.entity_id
_entity_poly.type
_entity_poly.pdbx_seq_one_letter_code
_entity_poly.pdbx_strand_id
1 'polypeptide(L)' 'MKVTGSTVHYVTPEVDAGPVICREEVAVQPGDTEETLHERIKAVEHRLLVEAVKILRTEDLS' A
#
# COMPACT_ATOMS: atom_id res chain seq x y z
N MET A 1 -19.79 -2.36 1.90
CA MET A 1 -18.70 -1.94 2.82
C MET A 1 -17.85 -0.92 2.07
N LYS A 2 -17.47 0.21 2.67
CA LYS A 2 -16.56 1.17 2.02
C LYS A 2 -15.12 0.80 2.37
N VAL A 3 -14.27 0.70 1.35
CA VAL A 3 -12.85 0.39 1.48
C VAL A 3 -12.03 1.47 0.78
N THR A 4 -10.86 1.74 1.34
CA THR A 4 -9.74 2.46 0.71
C THR A 4 -8.52 1.55 0.79
N GLY A 5 -7.32 2.01 0.49
CA GLY A 5 -6.12 1.19 0.63
C GLY A 5 -4.87 1.88 0.16
N SER A 6 -3.78 1.13 0.17
CA SER A 6 -2.49 1.55 -0.36
C SER A 6 -1.91 0.47 -1.27
N THR A 7 -1.13 0.91 -2.25
CA THR A 7 -0.51 0.06 -3.28
C THR A 7 0.95 0.46 -3.41
N VAL A 8 1.85 -0.53 -3.40
CA VAL A 8 3.25 -0.36 -3.76
C VAL A 8 3.43 -0.94 -5.15
N HIS A 9 4.01 -0.16 -6.07
CA HIS A 9 4.20 -0.52 -7.46
C HIS A 9 5.57 -0.04 -7.96
N TYR A 10 6.04 -0.60 -9.07
CA TYR A 10 7.24 -0.09 -9.73
C TYR A 10 6.99 1.29 -10.32
N VAL A 11 8.04 2.10 -10.40
CA VAL A 11 7.94 3.43 -11.02
C VAL A 11 8.06 3.30 -12.53
N THR A 12 7.09 3.87 -13.25
CA THR A 12 7.09 4.05 -14.70
C THR A 12 7.05 5.53 -15.05
N PRO A 13 7.35 5.93 -16.31
CA PRO A 13 7.18 7.32 -16.75
C PRO A 13 5.74 7.82 -16.62
N GLU A 14 4.76 6.94 -16.83
CA GLU A 14 3.35 7.20 -16.59
C GLU A 14 3.05 7.14 -15.09
N VAL A 15 2.38 8.18 -14.58
CA VAL A 15 2.01 8.31 -13.16
C VAL A 15 1.07 7.17 -12.75
N ASP A 16 1.40 6.52 -11.62
CA ASP A 16 0.63 5.45 -10.99
C ASP A 16 0.28 4.26 -11.91
N ALA A 17 1.08 4.01 -12.94
CA ALA A 17 0.80 3.00 -13.97
C ALA A 17 1.71 1.77 -13.91
N GLY A 18 2.67 1.73 -12.98
CA GLY A 18 3.61 0.62 -12.93
C GLY A 18 3.00 -0.68 -12.37
N PRO A 19 3.61 -1.83 -12.66
CA PRO A 19 3.14 -3.11 -12.13
C PRO A 19 3.11 -3.12 -10.60
N VAL A 20 2.04 -3.69 -10.03
CA VAL A 20 1.83 -3.77 -8.59
C VAL A 20 2.76 -4.83 -7.98
N ILE A 21 3.48 -4.45 -6.93
CA ILE A 21 4.29 -5.37 -6.10
C ILE A 21 3.39 -5.97 -5.02
N CYS A 22 2.72 -5.13 -4.25
CA CYS A 22 1.77 -5.53 -3.21
C CYS A 22 0.76 -4.42 -2.93
N ARG A 23 -0.39 -4.79 -2.36
CA ARG A 23 -1.46 -3.85 -1.99
C ARG A 23 -2.24 -4.38 -0.79
N GLU A 24 -2.87 -3.46 -0.06
CA GLU A 24 -3.74 -3.81 1.05
C GLU A 24 -4.95 -2.88 1.12
N GLU A 25 -6.12 -3.46 1.38
CA GLU A 25 -7.35 -2.72 1.61
C GLU A 25 -7.50 -2.33 3.09
N VAL A 26 -7.95 -1.09 3.31
CA VAL A 26 -8.26 -0.53 4.62
C VAL A 26 -9.75 -0.24 4.66
N ALA A 27 -10.47 -0.92 5.56
CA ALA A 27 -11.89 -0.65 5.77
C ALA A 27 -12.10 0.78 6.32
N VAL A 28 -13.11 1.48 5.79
CA VAL A 28 -13.61 2.72 6.38
C VAL A 28 -14.62 2.36 7.45
N GLN A 29 -14.31 2.65 8.70
CA GLN A 29 -15.10 2.31 9.88
C GLN A 29 -16.16 3.39 10.16
N PRO A 30 -17.32 3.04 10.74
CA PRO A 30 -18.28 4.02 11.21
C PRO A 30 -17.63 4.97 12.23
N GLY A 31 -17.71 6.27 11.97
CA GLY A 31 -17.15 7.30 12.85
C GLY A 31 -15.70 7.70 12.56
N ASP A 32 -15.06 7.13 11.54
CA ASP A 32 -13.77 7.66 11.08
C ASP A 32 -13.91 9.14 10.69
N THR A 33 -12.98 9.96 11.18
CA THR A 33 -12.63 11.23 10.54
C THR A 33 -11.57 10.97 9.46
N GLU A 34 -11.38 11.94 8.57
CA GLU A 34 -10.29 11.89 7.57
C GLU A 34 -8.93 11.65 8.23
N GLU A 35 -8.66 12.31 9.36
CA GLU A 35 -7.42 12.15 10.13
C GLU A 35 -7.24 10.72 10.65
N THR A 36 -8.27 10.16 11.31
CA THR A 36 -8.18 8.80 11.86
C THR A 36 -8.04 7.72 10.79
N LEU A 37 -8.71 7.91 9.65
CA LEU A 37 -8.57 7.03 8.49
C LEU A 37 -7.17 7.15 7.89
N HIS A 38 -6.66 8.38 7.73
CA HIS A 38 -5.34 8.66 7.16
C HIS A 38 -4.21 8.06 7.99
N GLU A 39 -4.25 8.18 9.32
CA GLU A 39 -3.25 7.56 10.20
C GLU A 39 -3.27 6.03 10.10
N ARG A 40 -4.46 5.43 9.91
CA ARG A 40 -4.55 3.99 9.67
C ARG A 40 -3.99 3.58 8.30
N ILE A 41 -4.21 4.38 7.26
CA ILE A 41 -3.60 4.15 5.93
C ILE A 41 -2.08 4.27 6.00
N LYS A 42 -1.53 5.30 6.66
CA LYS A 42 -0.07 5.46 6.85
C LYS A 42 0.58 4.27 7.53
N ALA A 43 -0.06 3.72 8.56
CA ALA A 43 0.45 2.53 9.23
C ALA A 43 0.54 1.32 8.27
N VAL A 44 -0.43 1.18 7.36
CA VAL A 44 -0.43 0.16 6.31
C VAL A 44 0.63 0.44 5.25
N GLU A 45 0.80 1.70 4.82
CA GLU A 45 1.85 2.13 3.88
C GLU A 45 3.24 1.74 4.36
N HIS A 46 3.58 2.07 5.61
CA HIS A 46 4.88 1.73 6.19
C HIS A 46 5.14 0.23 6.20
N ARG A 47 4.13 -0.58 6.53
CA ARG A 47 4.24 -2.04 6.50
C ARG A 47 4.41 -2.56 5.07
N LEU A 48 3.58 -2.10 4.14
CA LEU A 48 3.62 -2.53 2.74
C LEU A 48 4.98 -2.21 2.09
N LEU A 49 5.56 -1.04 2.40
CA LEU A 49 6.90 -0.69 1.90
C LEU A 49 7.98 -1.68 2.39
N VAL A 50 7.94 -2.06 3.66
CA VAL A 50 8.88 -3.06 4.20
C VAL A 50 8.67 -4.43 3.56
N GLU A 51 7.42 -4.84 3.35
CA GLU A 51 7.11 -6.11 2.68
C GLU A 51 7.55 -6.10 1.21
N ALA A 52 7.34 -5.00 0.48
CA ALA A 52 7.79 -4.85 -0.90
C ALA A 52 9.32 -5.03 -1.01
N VAL A 53 10.10 -4.43 -0.10
CA VAL A 53 11.57 -4.61 -0.09
C VAL A 53 11.95 -6.07 0.16
N LYS A 54 11.23 -6.79 1.03
CA LYS A 54 11.49 -8.21 1.27
C LYS A 54 11.19 -9.07 0.04
N ILE A 55 10.08 -8.79 -0.66
CA ILE A 55 9.69 -9.48 -1.90
C ILE A 55 10.78 -9.29 -2.95
N LEU A 56 11.19 -8.04 -3.21
CA LEU A 56 12.21 -7.71 -4.21
C LEU A 56 13.55 -8.42 -3.92
N ARG A 57 13.98 -8.43 -2.65
CA ARG A 57 15.19 -9.16 -2.25
C ARG A 57 15.10 -10.66 -2.55
N THR A 58 13.92 -11.25 -2.45
CA THR A 58 13.73 -12.68 -2.75
C THR A 58 13.73 -12.95 -4.25
N GLU A 59 13.17 -12.05 -5.07
CA GLU A 59 13.23 -12.15 -6.54
C GLU A 59 14.67 -12.02 -7.08
N ASP A 60 15.50 -11.18 -6.47
CA ASP A 60 16.92 -11.03 -6.86
C ASP A 60 17.77 -12.29 -6.56
N LEU A 61 17.25 -13.24 -5.75
CA LEU A 61 17.94 -14.48 -5.37
C LEU A 61 17.45 -15.71 -6.14
N SER A 62 16.46 -15.56 -7.02
CA SER A 62 15.90 -16.63 -7.87
C SER A 62 16.44 -16.61 -9.28
#